data_AF-A0A9W3J5W3-F1
#
_entry.id   AF-A0A9W3J5W3-F1
#
_cell.length_a   1.000
_cell.length_b   1.000
_cell.length_c   1.000
_cell.angle_alpha   90.00
_cell.angle_beta   90.00
_cell.angle_gamma   90.00
#
_symmetry.space_group_name_H-M   'P 1'
#
loop_
_entity.id
_entity.type
_entity.pdbx_description
1 polymer ?
#
loop_
_entity_poly.entity_id
_entity_poly.type
_entity_poly.pdbx_seq_one_letter_code
_entity_poly.pdbx_strand_id
1 'polypeptide(L)'
;MYRIHKDDIIYSMSPENKPCMEVENGSRLVFETYDCFENQIDSEDVVFQELDWNRINPATGPVYINGAEPGDILVVTIEKINIAEQGVLTTGANLGVMGEELNENIVKIVPIHNEHVLFSNELQIPVNSMIGVIGTAPKEESISCGTPHDHGGNMDCKEIKEGTTLLLPVNVPGALLALGDLHAAMGDGEIGVSGVEVAGEVTVTVQTIKGKKWPLPMAIQKEKIMTIASEKLLDDAANRAVHNMVTFLHEVLEMSKADATLLLSAAGNLKVCQVVDPLKTARMELGMDYVEKLGFTFSKFHIK
;
A
#
# COMPACT_ATOMS: atom_id res chain seq x y z
N MET A 1 14.80 -0.25 -18.24
CA MET A 1 13.41 -0.39 -17.78
C MET A 1 13.14 -1.88 -17.74
N TYR A 2 12.85 -2.40 -16.56
CA TYR A 2 12.63 -3.83 -16.34
C TYR A 2 11.13 -4.10 -16.22
N ARG A 3 10.69 -5.30 -16.62
CA ARG A 3 9.30 -5.72 -16.56
C ARG A 3 9.24 -7.04 -15.80
N ILE A 4 8.40 -7.08 -14.77
CA ILE A 4 8.15 -8.23 -13.91
C ILE A 4 6.76 -8.74 -14.29
N HIS A 5 6.70 -10.00 -14.73
CA HIS A 5 5.45 -10.58 -15.21
C HIS A 5 4.59 -11.00 -14.03
N LYS A 6 3.26 -10.90 -14.20
CA LYS A 6 2.28 -11.28 -13.18
C LYS A 6 2.33 -12.75 -12.77
N ASP A 7 3.02 -13.61 -13.52
CA ASP A 7 3.22 -15.02 -13.15
C ASP A 7 4.34 -15.21 -12.10
N ASP A 8 5.20 -14.20 -11.93
CA ASP A 8 6.21 -14.16 -10.86
C ASP A 8 5.57 -13.62 -9.57
N ILE A 9 4.74 -14.43 -8.91
CA ILE A 9 3.95 -14.02 -7.72
C ILE A 9 4.35 -14.75 -6.44
N ILE A 10 4.09 -14.08 -5.32
CA ILE A 10 4.15 -14.60 -3.96
C ILE A 10 2.82 -14.31 -3.24
N TYR A 11 2.46 -15.15 -2.27
CA TYR A 11 1.31 -14.92 -1.38
C TYR A 11 1.73 -14.58 0.06
N SER A 12 3.05 -14.55 0.31
CA SER A 12 3.61 -14.09 1.58
C SER A 12 4.91 -13.35 1.36
N MET A 13 5.09 -12.23 2.05
CA MET A 13 6.34 -11.50 2.15
C MET A 13 7.27 -12.27 3.09
N SER A 14 8.39 -12.76 2.55
CA SER A 14 9.30 -13.65 3.30
C SER A 14 10.77 -13.38 2.95
N PRO A 15 11.69 -13.46 3.93
CA PRO A 15 13.13 -13.44 3.67
C PRO A 15 13.60 -14.64 2.84
N GLU A 16 12.81 -15.71 2.74
CA GLU A 16 13.16 -16.95 2.03
C GLU A 16 12.73 -16.96 0.55
N ASN A 17 11.92 -15.98 0.13
CA ASN A 17 11.47 -15.91 -1.25
C ASN A 17 12.66 -15.67 -2.19
N LYS A 18 12.75 -16.46 -3.25
CA LYS A 18 13.75 -16.25 -4.29
C LYS A 18 13.35 -15.06 -5.14
N PRO A 19 14.27 -14.12 -5.44
CA PRO A 19 13.94 -13.02 -6.32
C PRO A 19 13.68 -13.52 -7.74
N CYS A 20 12.62 -13.00 -8.36
CA CYS A 20 12.35 -13.22 -9.78
C CYS A 20 13.32 -12.41 -10.67
N MET A 21 13.89 -11.33 -10.11
CA MET A 21 14.78 -10.42 -10.82
C MET A 21 15.70 -9.66 -9.85
N GLU A 22 16.92 -9.36 -10.29
CA GLU A 22 17.85 -8.44 -9.65
C GLU A 22 17.99 -7.17 -10.48
N VAL A 23 17.97 -5.99 -9.83
CA VAL A 23 18.04 -4.69 -10.50
C VAL A 23 18.95 -3.72 -9.76
N GLU A 24 19.52 -2.77 -10.50
CA GLU A 24 20.35 -1.72 -9.92
C GLU A 24 19.52 -0.69 -9.15
N ASN A 25 20.10 -0.10 -8.11
CA ASN A 25 19.54 1.08 -7.45
C ASN A 25 19.31 2.23 -8.45
N GLY A 26 18.13 2.86 -8.43
CA GLY A 26 17.70 3.85 -9.41
C GLY A 26 16.98 3.26 -10.63
N SER A 27 16.74 1.94 -10.66
CA SER A 27 16.04 1.28 -11.76
C SER A 27 14.57 1.65 -11.81
N ARG A 28 14.07 1.74 -13.04
CA ARG A 28 12.66 1.88 -13.37
C ARG A 28 12.06 0.51 -13.73
N LEU A 29 11.00 0.12 -13.04
CA LEU A 29 10.36 -1.19 -13.08
C LEU A 29 8.90 -1.07 -13.50
N VAL A 30 8.38 -2.08 -14.21
CA VAL A 30 6.95 -2.28 -14.44
C VAL A 30 6.54 -3.62 -13.87
N PHE A 31 5.58 -3.61 -12.97
CA PHE A 31 4.95 -4.81 -12.42
C PHE A 31 3.61 -5.00 -13.12
N GLU A 32 3.42 -6.14 -13.78
CA GLU A 32 2.09 -6.62 -14.18
C GLU A 32 1.47 -7.32 -12.98
N THR A 33 0.20 -7.06 -12.68
CA THR A 33 -0.48 -7.66 -11.52
C THR A 33 -1.75 -8.37 -11.95
N TYR A 34 -2.06 -9.48 -11.27
CA TYR A 34 -3.43 -9.95 -11.17
C TYR A 34 -4.25 -9.01 -10.26
N ASP A 35 -5.58 -9.16 -10.27
CA ASP A 35 -6.41 -8.68 -9.15
C ASP A 35 -6.15 -9.52 -7.88
N CYS A 36 -6.76 -9.12 -6.76
CA CYS A 36 -6.56 -9.77 -5.47
C CYS A 36 -7.08 -11.22 -5.42
N PHE A 37 -7.93 -11.63 -6.36
CA PHE A 37 -8.44 -12.99 -6.51
C PHE A 37 -7.65 -13.81 -7.53
N GLU A 38 -6.51 -13.31 -8.00
CA GLU A 38 -5.73 -13.90 -9.10
C GLU A 38 -6.56 -14.06 -10.40
N ASN A 39 -7.48 -13.13 -10.64
CA ASN A 39 -8.46 -13.13 -11.73
C ASN A 39 -9.36 -14.37 -11.76
N GLN A 40 -9.57 -15.04 -10.63
CA GLN A 40 -10.46 -16.21 -10.54
C GLN A 40 -11.94 -15.84 -10.78
N ILE A 41 -12.32 -14.57 -10.63
CA ILE A 41 -13.69 -14.09 -10.77
C ILE A 41 -13.87 -13.43 -12.14
N ASP A 42 -14.54 -14.14 -13.05
CA ASP A 42 -14.86 -13.65 -14.40
C ASP A 42 -16.37 -13.45 -14.66
N SER A 43 -17.22 -13.85 -13.71
CA SER A 43 -18.68 -13.71 -13.74
C SER A 43 -19.27 -13.43 -12.36
N GLU A 44 -20.40 -12.73 -12.31
CA GLU A 44 -21.19 -12.56 -11.07
C GLU A 44 -21.84 -13.87 -10.59
N ASP A 45 -21.97 -14.87 -11.48
CA ASP A 45 -22.51 -16.19 -11.15
C ASP A 45 -21.46 -17.13 -10.50
N VAL A 46 -20.24 -16.64 -10.25
CA VAL A 46 -19.18 -17.45 -9.64
C VAL A 46 -19.63 -17.96 -8.26
N VAL A 47 -19.39 -19.24 -8.00
CA VAL A 47 -19.67 -19.80 -6.67
C VAL A 47 -18.53 -19.39 -5.75
N PHE A 48 -18.77 -18.41 -4.89
CA PHE A 48 -17.77 -17.82 -4.00
C PHE A 48 -17.01 -18.86 -3.15
N GLN A 49 -17.67 -19.96 -2.77
CA GLN A 49 -17.06 -21.06 -2.01
C GLN A 49 -16.10 -21.93 -2.84
N GLU A 50 -16.14 -21.84 -4.17
CA GLU A 50 -15.28 -22.59 -5.09
C GLU A 50 -13.99 -21.84 -5.45
N LEU A 51 -13.83 -20.58 -5.01
CA LEU A 51 -12.57 -19.83 -5.13
C LEU A 51 -11.45 -20.53 -4.37
N ASP A 52 -10.25 -20.58 -4.95
CA ASP A 52 -9.07 -21.04 -4.24
C ASP A 52 -8.55 -19.95 -3.31
N TRP A 53 -8.96 -20.03 -2.05
CA TRP A 53 -8.57 -19.09 -0.99
C TRP A 53 -7.07 -19.13 -0.65
N ASN A 54 -6.31 -20.12 -1.14
CA ASN A 54 -4.85 -20.11 -1.02
C ASN A 54 -4.18 -19.22 -2.08
N ARG A 55 -4.96 -18.73 -3.05
CA ARG A 55 -4.53 -17.92 -4.19
C ARG A 55 -5.13 -16.52 -4.14
N ILE A 56 -5.09 -15.91 -2.95
CA ILE A 56 -5.62 -14.57 -2.66
C ILE A 56 -4.47 -13.63 -2.30
N ASN A 57 -4.59 -12.37 -2.70
CA ASN A 57 -3.58 -11.33 -2.58
C ASN A 57 -2.23 -11.70 -3.22
N PRO A 58 -2.19 -12.13 -4.49
CA PRO A 58 -0.93 -12.36 -5.19
C PRO A 58 -0.17 -11.03 -5.34
N ALA A 59 1.05 -10.97 -4.80
CA ALA A 59 1.97 -9.87 -5.03
C ALA A 59 3.02 -10.28 -6.06
N THR A 60 3.18 -9.50 -7.12
CA THR A 60 4.19 -9.71 -8.17
C THR A 60 5.57 -9.30 -7.66
N GLY A 61 6.54 -10.21 -7.78
CA GLY A 61 7.89 -10.10 -7.23
C GLY A 61 8.37 -11.42 -6.59
N PRO A 62 9.33 -11.37 -5.64
CA PRO A 62 10.04 -10.18 -5.21
C PRO A 62 11.17 -9.79 -6.16
N VAL A 63 11.44 -8.49 -6.23
CA VAL A 63 12.60 -7.92 -6.92
C VAL A 63 13.69 -7.63 -5.90
N TYR A 64 14.92 -8.05 -6.21
CA TYR A 64 16.11 -7.77 -5.41
C TYR A 64 16.79 -6.50 -5.90
N ILE A 65 17.01 -5.53 -5.02
CA ILE A 65 17.65 -4.25 -5.34
C ILE A 65 19.13 -4.30 -4.93
N ASN A 66 20.02 -4.23 -5.92
CA ASN A 66 21.46 -4.32 -5.70
C ASN A 66 21.96 -3.23 -4.76
N GLY A 67 22.70 -3.68 -3.74
CA GLY A 67 23.29 -2.84 -2.70
C GLY A 67 22.32 -2.36 -1.62
N ALA A 68 21.04 -2.75 -1.62
CA ALA A 68 20.13 -2.50 -0.49
C ALA A 68 20.50 -3.43 0.68
N GLU A 69 20.79 -2.87 1.85
CA GLU A 69 21.22 -3.63 3.03
C GLU A 69 20.30 -3.40 4.23
N PRO A 70 20.18 -4.35 5.18
CA PRO A 70 19.38 -4.18 6.38
C PRO A 70 19.67 -2.87 7.13
N GLY A 71 18.63 -2.09 7.42
CA GLY A 71 18.72 -0.76 8.03
C GLY A 71 18.73 0.41 7.03
N ASP A 72 18.78 0.12 5.73
CA ASP A 72 18.46 1.10 4.70
C ASP A 72 16.94 1.33 4.59
N ILE A 73 16.58 2.36 3.84
CA ILE A 73 15.19 2.65 3.44
C ILE A 73 15.10 2.42 1.94
N LEU A 74 14.17 1.57 1.52
CA LEU A 74 13.78 1.45 0.12
C LEU A 74 12.77 2.55 -0.18
N VAL A 75 13.04 3.31 -1.22
CA VAL A 75 12.18 4.38 -1.72
C VAL A 75 11.58 3.92 -3.04
N VAL A 76 10.27 3.93 -3.12
CA VAL A 76 9.50 3.49 -4.28
C VAL A 76 8.62 4.65 -4.75
N THR A 77 9.02 5.30 -5.83
CA THR A 77 8.22 6.36 -6.47
C THR A 77 7.26 5.72 -7.46
N ILE A 78 5.95 5.89 -7.23
CA ILE A 78 4.89 5.38 -8.09
C ILE A 78 4.67 6.37 -9.22
N GLU A 79 5.09 6.00 -10.42
CA GLU A 79 5.06 6.89 -11.58
C GLU A 79 3.78 6.78 -12.38
N LYS A 80 3.21 5.58 -12.46
CA LYS A 80 2.01 5.32 -13.24
C LYS A 80 1.30 4.06 -12.78
N ILE A 81 -0.03 4.10 -12.74
CA ILE A 81 -0.88 2.93 -12.55
C ILE A 81 -1.82 2.84 -13.76
N ASN A 82 -1.74 1.75 -14.54
CA ASN A 82 -2.72 1.43 -15.57
C ASN A 82 -3.55 0.25 -15.07
N ILE A 83 -4.87 0.35 -15.16
CA ILE A 83 -5.80 -0.67 -14.67
C ILE A 83 -6.58 -1.29 -15.84
N ALA A 84 -7.10 -2.49 -15.64
CA ALA A 84 -8.05 -3.11 -16.57
C ALA A 84 -9.37 -2.32 -16.65
N GLU A 85 -10.16 -2.59 -17.70
CA GLU A 85 -11.45 -1.92 -17.95
C GLU A 85 -12.64 -2.58 -17.21
N GLN A 86 -12.36 -3.54 -16.34
CA GLN A 86 -13.36 -4.24 -15.53
C GLN A 86 -12.77 -4.45 -14.14
N GLY A 87 -13.57 -4.17 -13.11
CA GLY A 87 -13.24 -4.49 -11.74
C GLY A 87 -14.25 -5.41 -11.07
N VAL A 88 -13.85 -5.98 -9.95
CA VAL A 88 -14.64 -6.90 -9.13
C VAL A 88 -14.81 -6.30 -7.74
N LEU A 89 -16.02 -6.38 -7.21
CA LEU A 89 -16.34 -6.05 -5.83
C LEU A 89 -16.85 -7.32 -5.17
N THR A 90 -16.41 -7.58 -3.95
CA THR A 90 -16.96 -8.68 -3.14
C THR A 90 -17.30 -8.23 -1.75
N THR A 91 -18.35 -8.82 -1.18
CA THR A 91 -18.71 -8.67 0.24
C THR A 91 -19.58 -9.85 0.64
N GLY A 92 -19.89 -10.01 1.93
CA GLY A 92 -20.73 -11.12 2.35
C GLY A 92 -20.77 -11.38 3.84
N ALA A 93 -21.32 -12.54 4.18
CA ALA A 93 -21.49 -12.95 5.56
C ALA A 93 -20.12 -13.07 6.27
N ASN A 94 -19.98 -12.37 7.39
CA ASN A 94 -18.74 -12.24 8.18
C ASN A 94 -17.56 -11.55 7.46
N LEU A 95 -17.83 -10.82 6.38
CA LEU A 95 -16.81 -10.05 5.66
C LEU A 95 -16.99 -8.55 5.88
N GLY A 96 -15.90 -7.86 6.21
CA GLY A 96 -15.90 -6.42 6.45
C GLY A 96 -16.75 -5.99 7.66
N VAL A 97 -17.06 -4.70 7.73
CA VAL A 97 -17.76 -4.08 8.88
C VAL A 97 -19.23 -4.50 8.93
N MET A 98 -19.87 -4.65 7.77
CA MET A 98 -21.29 -5.03 7.66
C MET A 98 -21.51 -6.54 7.61
N GLY A 99 -20.46 -7.35 7.80
CA GLY A 99 -20.52 -8.80 7.59
C GLY A 99 -21.55 -9.53 8.46
N GLU A 100 -21.86 -9.03 9.66
CA GLU A 100 -22.88 -9.62 10.54
C GLU A 100 -24.33 -9.37 10.06
N GLU A 101 -24.54 -8.36 9.22
CA GLU A 101 -25.87 -8.01 8.67
C GLU A 101 -26.13 -8.64 7.30
N LEU A 102 -25.10 -9.22 6.68
CA LEU A 102 -25.17 -9.88 5.39
C LEU A 102 -25.33 -11.40 5.55
N ASN A 103 -26.20 -11.99 4.73
CA ASN A 103 -26.52 -13.43 4.82
C ASN A 103 -25.93 -14.25 3.66
N GLU A 104 -25.45 -13.59 2.61
CA GLU A 104 -24.98 -14.22 1.38
C GLU A 104 -23.71 -13.51 0.90
N ASN A 105 -22.82 -14.25 0.25
CA ASN A 105 -21.66 -13.65 -0.42
C ASN A 105 -22.12 -13.09 -1.76
N ILE A 106 -21.72 -11.86 -2.04
CA ILE A 106 -22.10 -11.10 -3.22
C ILE A 106 -20.83 -10.79 -3.99
N VAL A 107 -20.85 -11.11 -5.27
CA VAL A 107 -19.87 -10.68 -6.25
C VAL A 107 -20.56 -9.70 -7.17
N LYS A 108 -19.88 -8.60 -7.47
CA LYS A 108 -20.36 -7.62 -8.45
C LYS A 108 -19.24 -7.27 -9.41
N ILE A 109 -19.51 -7.37 -10.70
CA ILE A 109 -18.58 -7.01 -11.76
C ILE A 109 -18.97 -5.63 -12.29
N VAL A 110 -18.02 -4.72 -12.29
CA VAL A 110 -18.25 -3.32 -12.67
C VAL A 110 -17.37 -2.93 -13.86
N PRO A 111 -17.95 -2.48 -14.98
CA PRO A 111 -17.18 -1.90 -16.07
C PRO A 111 -16.51 -0.59 -15.64
N ILE A 112 -15.35 -0.30 -16.22
CA ILE A 112 -14.60 0.93 -16.01
C ILE A 112 -14.46 1.62 -17.37
N HIS A 113 -14.97 2.84 -17.47
CA HIS A 113 -14.99 3.59 -18.71
C HIS A 113 -14.84 5.09 -18.46
N ASN A 114 -14.01 5.78 -19.26
CA ASN A 114 -13.75 7.21 -19.15
C ASN A 114 -13.42 7.68 -17.72
N GLU A 115 -12.47 7.03 -17.03
CA GLU A 115 -12.08 7.35 -15.65
C GLU A 115 -13.20 7.20 -14.60
N HIS A 116 -14.21 6.37 -14.88
CA HIS A 116 -15.29 6.08 -13.94
C HIS A 116 -15.57 4.57 -13.86
N VAL A 117 -15.75 4.08 -12.64
CA VAL A 117 -16.35 2.77 -12.34
C VAL A 117 -17.87 2.91 -12.45
N LEU A 118 -18.49 2.11 -13.31
CA LEU A 118 -19.93 2.12 -13.54
C LEU A 118 -20.62 1.19 -12.53
N PHE A 119 -20.89 1.71 -11.33
CA PHE A 119 -21.47 0.92 -10.24
C PHE A 119 -22.94 0.53 -10.51
N SER A 120 -23.73 1.41 -11.14
CA SER A 120 -25.06 1.09 -11.64
C SER A 120 -25.39 1.97 -12.86
N ASN A 121 -26.62 1.86 -13.39
CA ASN A 121 -27.08 2.76 -14.47
C ASN A 121 -27.09 4.24 -14.03
N GLU A 122 -27.27 4.49 -12.74
CA GLU A 122 -27.39 5.83 -12.14
C GLU A 122 -26.11 6.27 -11.43
N LEU A 123 -25.29 5.32 -10.94
CA LEU A 123 -24.17 5.59 -10.07
C LEU A 123 -22.83 5.32 -10.78
N GLN A 124 -22.01 6.37 -10.84
CA GLN A 124 -20.64 6.31 -11.34
C GLN A 124 -19.69 6.80 -10.26
N ILE A 125 -18.59 6.08 -10.07
CA ILE A 125 -17.56 6.39 -9.07
C ILE A 125 -16.31 6.83 -9.83
N PRO A 126 -15.76 8.03 -9.58
CA PRO A 126 -14.50 8.44 -10.20
C PRO A 126 -13.38 7.46 -9.85
N VAL A 127 -12.57 7.10 -10.85
CA VAL A 127 -11.37 6.29 -10.65
C VAL A 127 -10.40 7.05 -9.73
N ASN A 128 -9.90 6.36 -8.71
CA ASN A 128 -8.86 6.85 -7.81
C ASN A 128 -7.84 5.73 -7.55
N SER A 129 -7.21 5.28 -8.63
CA SER A 129 -6.40 4.06 -8.63
C SER A 129 -5.24 4.09 -7.64
N MET A 130 -5.00 2.94 -7.01
CA MET A 130 -4.02 2.76 -5.94
C MET A 130 -3.49 1.33 -5.87
N ILE A 131 -2.46 1.13 -5.06
CA ILE A 131 -1.83 -0.17 -4.78
C ILE A 131 -2.13 -0.57 -3.33
N GLY A 132 -2.86 -1.67 -3.13
CA GLY A 132 -3.27 -2.18 -1.82
C GLY A 132 -2.14 -2.92 -1.12
N VAL A 133 -1.57 -3.90 -1.83
CA VAL A 133 -0.40 -4.67 -1.39
C VAL A 133 0.88 -4.10 -1.98
N ILE A 134 1.76 -3.56 -1.13
CA ILE A 134 3.14 -3.22 -1.48
C ILE A 134 4.05 -3.35 -0.26
N GLY A 135 5.14 -4.09 -0.40
CA GLY A 135 6.02 -4.35 0.74
C GLY A 135 7.39 -4.90 0.39
N THR A 136 8.27 -4.88 1.39
CA THR A 136 9.57 -5.54 1.39
C THR A 136 9.51 -6.81 2.23
N ALA A 137 10.50 -7.69 2.12
CA ALA A 137 10.56 -8.83 3.01
C ALA A 137 10.78 -8.40 4.47
N PRO A 138 10.01 -8.94 5.43
CA PRO A 138 10.32 -8.85 6.85
C PRO A 138 11.64 -9.56 7.20
N LYS A 139 12.18 -9.29 8.39
CA LYS A 139 13.52 -9.77 8.79
C LYS A 139 13.60 -11.27 9.03
N GLU A 140 12.59 -11.87 9.64
CA GLU A 140 12.67 -13.23 10.20
C GLU A 140 11.47 -14.12 9.83
N GLU A 141 10.24 -13.63 9.96
CA GLU A 141 9.03 -14.42 9.72
C GLU A 141 8.43 -14.18 8.34
N SER A 142 7.75 -15.19 7.77
CA SER A 142 6.93 -15.02 6.56
C SER A 142 5.56 -14.48 6.95
N ILE A 143 5.13 -13.37 6.36
CA ILE A 143 3.83 -12.73 6.62
C ILE A 143 2.98 -12.78 5.35
N SER A 144 1.73 -13.21 5.47
CA SER A 144 0.77 -13.23 4.35
C SER A 144 0.70 -11.86 3.65
N CYS A 145 0.61 -11.86 2.32
CA CYS A 145 0.42 -10.63 1.55
C CYS A 145 -0.84 -9.87 1.97
N GLY A 146 -1.87 -10.57 2.49
CA GLY A 146 -3.10 -9.98 3.04
C GLY A 146 -3.01 -9.46 4.48
N THR A 147 -1.82 -9.39 5.08
CA THR A 147 -1.64 -8.81 6.42
C THR A 147 -0.66 -7.64 6.32
N PRO A 148 -1.07 -6.39 6.62
CA PRO A 148 -0.11 -5.30 6.67
C PRO A 148 0.76 -5.40 7.92
N HIS A 149 1.99 -4.90 7.84
CA HIS A 149 2.89 -4.78 8.97
C HIS A 149 3.94 -3.68 8.70
N ASP A 150 4.95 -3.57 9.55
CA ASP A 150 6.09 -2.64 9.41
C ASP A 150 6.82 -2.73 8.06
N HIS A 151 6.74 -3.87 7.37
CA HIS A 151 7.34 -4.07 6.04
C HIS A 151 6.46 -3.58 4.88
N GLY A 152 5.29 -3.00 5.16
CA GLY A 152 4.26 -2.72 4.16
C GLY A 152 3.19 -3.83 4.16
N GLY A 153 2.98 -4.48 3.02
CA GLY A 153 1.94 -5.50 2.86
C GLY A 153 0.59 -4.89 2.48
N ASN A 154 -0.52 -5.48 2.95
CA ASN A 154 -1.90 -5.07 2.65
C ASN A 154 -2.31 -3.78 3.38
N MET A 155 -1.71 -2.65 3.01
CA MET A 155 -1.93 -1.40 3.75
C MET A 155 -3.25 -0.73 3.38
N ASP A 156 -3.81 -1.05 2.21
CA ASP A 156 -5.02 -0.47 1.63
C ASP A 156 -5.16 1.01 1.94
N CYS A 157 -4.08 1.70 1.58
CA CYS A 157 -3.97 3.12 1.77
C CYS A 157 -4.15 3.78 0.42
N LYS A 158 -5.31 4.39 0.18
CA LYS A 158 -5.64 5.10 -1.06
C LYS A 158 -4.67 6.22 -1.45
N GLU A 159 -3.75 6.59 -0.56
CA GLU A 159 -2.68 7.55 -0.83
C GLU A 159 -1.45 6.92 -1.50
N ILE A 160 -1.38 5.59 -1.59
CA ILE A 160 -0.38 4.83 -2.36
C ILE A 160 -0.86 4.76 -3.82
N LYS A 161 -0.77 5.91 -4.48
CA LYS A 161 -1.27 6.17 -5.84
C LYS A 161 -0.20 6.81 -6.70
N GLU A 162 -0.50 7.04 -7.98
CA GLU A 162 0.38 7.80 -8.88
C GLU A 162 0.84 9.13 -8.27
N GLY A 163 2.14 9.40 -8.34
CA GLY A 163 2.78 10.59 -7.77
C GLY A 163 3.19 10.45 -6.30
N THR A 164 2.85 9.36 -5.63
CA THR A 164 3.32 9.07 -4.26
C THR A 164 4.69 8.40 -4.29
N THR A 165 5.56 8.81 -3.37
CA THR A 165 6.78 8.08 -3.04
C THR A 165 6.61 7.38 -1.70
N LEU A 166 6.64 6.05 -1.70
CA LEU A 166 6.56 5.21 -0.52
C LEU A 166 7.97 4.88 0.00
N LEU A 167 8.14 4.93 1.31
CA LEU A 167 9.36 4.60 2.02
C LEU A 167 9.09 3.33 2.84
N LEU A 168 9.84 2.27 2.56
CA LEU A 168 9.73 0.96 3.17
C LEU A 168 11.06 0.56 3.82
N PRO A 169 11.05 -0.24 4.91
CA PRO A 169 12.29 -0.68 5.52
C PRO A 169 13.00 -1.72 4.64
N VAL A 170 14.33 -1.68 4.62
CA VAL A 170 15.13 -2.81 4.15
C VAL A 170 15.49 -3.64 5.38
N ASN A 171 14.88 -4.81 5.51
CA ASN A 171 15.14 -5.73 6.63
C ASN A 171 16.05 -6.90 6.25
N VAL A 172 16.18 -7.18 4.95
CA VAL A 172 17.03 -8.23 4.36
C VAL A 172 17.82 -7.67 3.18
N PRO A 173 18.95 -8.28 2.81
CA PRO A 173 19.69 -7.91 1.60
C PRO A 173 18.76 -7.88 0.38
N GLY A 174 18.88 -6.81 -0.42
CA GLY A 174 18.07 -6.60 -1.61
C GLY A 174 16.64 -6.14 -1.38
N ALA A 175 16.19 -6.00 -0.14
CA ALA A 175 14.84 -5.61 0.29
C ALA A 175 13.71 -6.59 -0.10
N LEU A 176 13.78 -7.24 -1.26
CA LEU A 176 12.76 -8.14 -1.80
C LEU A 176 11.39 -7.44 -1.96
N LEU A 177 11.33 -6.45 -2.84
CA LEU A 177 10.12 -5.66 -3.12
C LEU A 177 9.11 -6.49 -3.93
N ALA A 178 7.87 -6.57 -3.46
CA ALA A 178 6.75 -7.07 -4.23
C ALA A 178 5.53 -6.15 -4.09
N LEU A 179 4.64 -6.16 -5.10
CA LEU A 179 3.39 -5.40 -5.07
C LEU A 179 2.30 -6.10 -5.88
N GLY A 180 1.04 -5.85 -5.54
CA GLY A 180 -0.15 -6.43 -6.18
C GLY A 180 -1.40 -5.67 -5.75
N ASP A 181 -2.55 -6.31 -5.92
CA ASP A 181 -3.82 -5.86 -5.36
C ASP A 181 -4.13 -4.39 -5.72
N LEU A 182 -4.37 -4.15 -7.01
CA LEU A 182 -4.71 -2.81 -7.47
C LEU A 182 -6.21 -2.59 -7.32
N HIS A 183 -6.57 -1.40 -6.87
CA HIS A 183 -7.96 -0.95 -6.88
C HIS A 183 -8.17 0.13 -7.92
N ALA A 184 -9.25 0.06 -8.68
CA ALA A 184 -9.70 1.15 -9.55
C ALA A 184 -10.32 2.29 -8.71
N ALA A 185 -10.99 1.93 -7.62
CA ALA A 185 -11.51 2.86 -6.65
C ALA A 185 -11.61 2.21 -5.26
N MET A 186 -11.28 2.99 -4.23
CA MET A 186 -11.41 2.58 -2.83
C MET A 186 -11.59 3.79 -1.91
N GLY A 187 -12.44 3.64 -0.90
CA GLY A 187 -12.65 4.64 0.16
C GLY A 187 -11.76 4.38 1.38
N ASP A 188 -11.52 5.41 2.20
CA ASP A 188 -10.87 5.18 3.51
C ASP A 188 -11.77 4.29 4.36
N GLY A 189 -11.20 3.22 4.91
CA GLY A 189 -11.86 2.22 5.74
C GLY A 189 -12.12 0.90 5.02
N GLU A 190 -12.25 0.90 3.69
CA GLU A 190 -12.50 -0.30 2.88
C GLU A 190 -13.60 -1.21 3.49
N ILE A 191 -14.67 -0.59 3.97
CA ILE A 191 -15.58 -1.21 4.94
C ILE A 191 -16.26 -2.51 4.47
N GLY A 192 -16.28 -2.75 3.16
CA GLY A 192 -16.94 -3.87 2.51
C GLY A 192 -16.13 -5.16 2.46
N VAL A 193 -14.83 -5.12 2.82
CA VAL A 193 -13.77 -6.14 2.63
C VAL A 193 -12.96 -6.03 1.34
N SER A 194 -13.43 -5.25 0.36
CA SER A 194 -12.73 -5.06 -0.92
C SER A 194 -12.88 -3.63 -1.43
N GLY A 195 -11.92 -3.22 -2.25
CA GLY A 195 -12.05 -2.12 -3.19
C GLY A 195 -12.73 -2.56 -4.47
N VAL A 196 -12.59 -1.75 -5.53
CA VAL A 196 -12.87 -2.20 -6.90
C VAL A 196 -11.62 -2.89 -7.43
N GLU A 197 -11.54 -4.20 -7.19
CA GLU A 197 -10.40 -5.07 -7.48
C GLU A 197 -10.13 -5.15 -8.98
N VAL A 198 -8.88 -4.88 -9.40
CA VAL A 198 -8.49 -4.88 -10.81
C VAL A 198 -7.08 -5.44 -11.02
N ALA A 199 -6.91 -6.14 -12.13
CA ALA A 199 -5.59 -6.40 -12.69
C ALA A 199 -5.02 -5.13 -13.33
N GLY A 200 -3.70 -5.04 -13.49
CA GLY A 200 -3.10 -3.88 -14.13
C GLY A 200 -1.59 -3.91 -14.26
N GLU A 201 -1.02 -2.72 -14.47
CA GLU A 201 0.42 -2.48 -14.52
C GLU A 201 0.80 -1.27 -13.67
N VAL A 202 1.80 -1.42 -12.81
CA VAL A 202 2.38 -0.33 -12.03
C VAL A 202 3.80 -0.05 -12.51
N THR A 203 4.07 1.20 -12.90
CA THR A 203 5.43 1.68 -13.14
C THR A 203 5.97 2.38 -11.91
N VAL A 204 7.13 1.92 -11.42
CA VAL A 204 7.82 2.52 -10.27
C VAL A 204 9.29 2.79 -10.57
N THR A 205 9.87 3.75 -9.86
CA THR A 205 11.33 3.90 -9.74
C THR A 205 11.76 3.58 -8.32
N VAL A 206 12.78 2.73 -8.18
CA VAL A 206 13.30 2.30 -6.87
C VAL A 206 14.66 2.91 -6.58
N GLN A 207 14.88 3.35 -5.34
CA GLN A 207 16.17 3.83 -4.87
C GLN A 207 16.34 3.52 -3.37
N THR A 208 17.55 3.68 -2.83
CA THR A 208 17.85 3.42 -1.42
C THR A 208 18.40 4.64 -0.72
N ILE A 209 17.95 4.88 0.51
CA ILE A 209 18.54 5.84 1.44
C ILE A 209 19.32 5.05 2.49
N LYS A 210 20.62 5.37 2.62
CA LYS A 210 21.53 4.60 3.46
C LYS A 210 21.43 4.95 4.95
N GLY A 211 21.26 3.92 5.79
CA GLY A 211 21.43 3.98 7.24
C GLY A 211 20.62 5.06 7.97
N LYS A 212 19.41 5.37 7.50
CA LYS A 212 18.50 6.32 8.16
C LYS A 212 17.47 5.57 9.00
N LYS A 213 17.29 6.03 10.24
CA LYS A 213 16.31 5.49 11.18
C LYS A 213 15.06 6.36 11.16
N TRP A 214 14.26 6.21 10.12
CA TRP A 214 12.95 6.86 10.04
C TRP A 214 11.85 5.89 10.48
N PRO A 215 10.71 6.39 10.98
CA PRO A 215 9.59 5.54 11.35
C PRO A 215 8.82 5.15 10.08
N LEU A 216 9.01 3.92 9.62
CA LEU A 216 8.46 3.38 8.37
C LEU A 216 7.27 2.45 8.65
N PRO A 217 6.31 2.29 7.72
CA PRO A 217 6.24 2.93 6.40
C PRO A 217 5.89 4.43 6.43
N MET A 218 6.39 5.18 5.44
CA MET A 218 5.99 6.57 5.20
C MET A 218 5.63 6.78 3.74
N ALA A 219 4.66 7.65 3.47
CA ALA A 219 4.32 8.07 2.12
C ALA A 219 4.52 9.58 1.98
N ILE A 220 5.11 9.97 0.85
CA ILE A 220 5.45 11.36 0.52
C ILE A 220 4.73 11.73 -0.76
N GLN A 221 4.01 12.85 -0.72
CA GLN A 221 3.40 13.49 -1.86
C GLN A 221 3.86 14.95 -1.90
N LYS A 222 3.62 15.62 -3.03
CA LYS A 222 3.94 17.05 -3.19
C LYS A 222 3.37 17.93 -2.08
N GLU A 223 2.16 17.63 -1.61
CA GLU A 223 1.45 18.50 -0.66
C GLU A 223 1.53 18.03 0.79
N LYS A 224 1.92 16.78 1.06
CA LYS A 224 1.88 16.22 2.40
C LYS A 224 2.85 15.06 2.61
N ILE A 225 3.23 14.88 3.86
CA ILE A 225 3.90 13.68 4.36
C ILE A 225 2.94 12.86 5.21
N MET A 226 3.15 11.54 5.21
CA MET A 226 2.29 10.58 5.89
C MET A 226 3.15 9.54 6.58
N THR A 227 2.86 9.24 7.84
CA THR A 227 3.36 8.03 8.52
C THR A 227 2.23 7.04 8.60
N ILE A 228 2.50 5.77 8.30
CA ILE A 228 1.50 4.70 8.23
C ILE A 228 1.84 3.68 9.31
N ALA A 229 0.82 3.15 9.99
CA ALA A 229 1.00 2.10 10.98
C ALA A 229 -0.18 1.13 10.95
N SER A 230 0.12 -0.13 11.25
CA SER A 230 -0.86 -1.21 11.31
C SER A 230 -0.78 -1.93 12.64
N GLU A 231 -1.92 -2.13 13.27
CA GLU A 231 -2.03 -2.79 14.57
C GLU A 231 -3.33 -3.58 14.65
N LYS A 232 -3.48 -4.43 15.68
CA LYS A 232 -4.70 -5.25 15.84
C LYS A 232 -5.97 -4.42 16.00
N LEU A 233 -5.86 -3.29 16.69
CA LEU A 233 -6.95 -2.35 16.92
C LEU A 233 -6.68 -1.05 16.18
N LEU A 234 -7.75 -0.44 15.66
CA LEU A 234 -7.64 0.84 14.96
C LEU A 234 -7.09 1.95 15.87
N ASP A 235 -7.48 1.97 17.15
CA ASP A 235 -6.97 2.94 18.12
C ASP A 235 -5.44 2.82 18.30
N ASP A 236 -4.92 1.59 18.33
CA ASP A 236 -3.48 1.34 18.46
C ASP A 236 -2.74 1.76 17.18
N ALA A 237 -3.30 1.44 16.00
CA ALA A 237 -2.74 1.86 14.72
C ALA A 237 -2.71 3.39 14.59
N ALA A 238 -3.79 4.03 15.00
CA ALA A 238 -3.94 5.48 15.00
C ALA A 238 -2.93 6.14 15.95
N ASN A 239 -2.80 5.63 17.18
CA ASN A 239 -1.80 6.09 18.14
C ASN A 239 -0.37 5.92 17.60
N ARG A 240 -0.07 4.76 17.02
CA ARG A 240 1.26 4.46 16.48
C ARG A 240 1.61 5.35 15.29
N ALA A 241 0.67 5.62 14.39
CA ALA A 241 0.88 6.57 13.30
C ALA A 241 1.22 7.98 13.83
N VAL A 242 0.52 8.46 14.87
CA VAL A 242 0.86 9.74 15.52
C VAL A 242 2.26 9.70 16.15
N HIS A 243 2.59 8.64 16.90
CA HIS A 243 3.91 8.47 17.51
C HIS A 243 5.04 8.44 16.47
N ASN A 244 4.80 7.80 15.34
CA ASN A 244 5.72 7.76 14.21
C ASN A 244 5.96 9.19 13.68
N MET A 245 4.90 9.97 13.41
CA MET A 245 5.08 11.35 12.94
C MET A 245 5.79 12.23 13.96
N VAL A 246 5.44 12.14 15.25
CA VAL A 246 6.15 12.87 16.31
C VAL A 246 7.62 12.47 16.36
N THR A 247 7.94 11.18 16.21
CA THR A 247 9.32 10.68 16.18
C THR A 247 10.08 11.27 14.98
N PHE A 248 9.47 11.29 13.79
CA PHE A 248 10.09 11.89 12.62
C PHE A 248 10.37 13.39 12.82
N LEU A 249 9.38 14.16 13.28
CA LEU A 249 9.54 15.60 13.55
C LEU A 249 10.59 15.86 14.65
N HIS A 250 10.68 15.00 15.65
CA HIS A 250 11.63 15.14 16.74
C HIS A 250 13.06 14.78 16.34
N GLU A 251 13.26 13.59 15.77
CA GLU A 251 14.59 13.06 15.51
C GLU A 251 15.20 13.57 14.20
N VAL A 252 14.37 13.97 13.23
CA VAL A 252 14.83 14.42 11.91
C VAL A 252 14.75 15.93 11.75
N LEU A 253 13.72 16.57 12.32
CA LEU A 253 13.51 18.02 12.24
C LEU A 253 13.86 18.76 13.54
N GLU A 254 14.41 18.06 14.53
CA GLU A 254 14.89 18.61 15.81
C GLU A 254 13.81 19.39 16.60
N MET A 255 12.53 19.12 16.34
CA MET A 255 11.43 19.70 17.11
C MET A 255 11.36 19.09 18.51
N SER A 256 10.91 19.86 19.51
CA SER A 256 10.53 19.24 20.78
C SER A 256 9.32 18.32 20.57
N LYS A 257 9.24 17.20 21.31
CA LYS A 257 8.06 16.31 21.21
C LYS A 257 6.76 17.05 21.56
N ALA A 258 6.81 18.02 22.47
CA ALA A 258 5.65 18.84 22.82
C ALA A 258 5.19 19.71 21.64
N ASP A 259 6.11 20.42 20.99
CA ASP A 259 5.78 21.28 19.85
C ASP A 259 5.33 20.47 18.64
N ALA A 260 5.97 19.32 18.38
CA ALA A 260 5.55 18.39 17.34
C ALA A 260 4.11 17.91 17.58
N THR A 261 3.77 17.52 18.81
CA THR A 261 2.40 17.13 19.18
C THR A 261 1.41 18.29 19.02
N LEU A 262 1.77 19.50 19.47
CA LEU A 262 0.89 20.67 19.31
C LEU A 262 0.67 21.03 17.85
N LEU A 263 1.70 20.97 17.01
CA LEU A 263 1.60 21.19 15.56
C LEU A 263 0.68 20.15 14.92
N LEU A 264 0.91 18.87 15.20
CA LEU A 264 0.09 17.79 14.65
C LEU A 264 -1.36 17.87 15.12
N SER A 265 -1.61 18.28 16.36
CA SER A 265 -2.96 18.48 16.87
C SER A 265 -3.68 19.67 16.22
N ALA A 266 -2.95 20.70 15.77
CA ALA A 266 -3.53 21.91 15.20
C ALA A 266 -3.66 21.87 13.68
N ALA A 267 -2.75 21.18 13.00
CA ALA A 267 -2.61 21.22 11.53
C ALA A 267 -2.47 19.85 10.86
N GLY A 268 -2.33 18.77 11.64
CA GLY A 268 -2.25 17.42 11.13
C GLY A 268 -3.62 16.76 10.96
N ASN A 269 -3.66 15.68 10.19
CA ASN A 269 -4.88 14.88 10.00
C ASN A 269 -4.58 13.40 10.28
N LEU A 270 -5.25 12.84 11.28
CA LEU A 270 -5.24 11.41 11.55
C LEU A 270 -6.37 10.74 10.76
N LYS A 271 -6.04 9.77 9.90
CA LYS A 271 -6.99 9.13 8.99
C LYS A 271 -6.85 7.62 9.00
N VAL A 272 -7.95 6.96 8.66
CA VAL A 272 -8.03 5.50 8.49
C VAL A 272 -7.62 5.13 7.08
N CYS A 273 -6.88 4.04 6.90
CA CYS A 273 -6.62 3.41 5.60
C CYS A 273 -7.64 2.31 5.33
N GLN A 274 -7.59 1.21 6.11
CA GLN A 274 -8.62 0.16 6.14
C GLN A 274 -8.94 -0.28 7.58
N VAL A 275 -10.11 -0.94 7.74
CA VAL A 275 -10.51 -1.57 9.00
C VAL A 275 -10.92 -3.04 8.88
N VAL A 276 -10.60 -3.72 7.78
CA VAL A 276 -11.16 -5.04 7.44
C VAL A 276 -10.14 -6.18 7.51
N ASP A 277 -8.85 -5.87 7.44
CA ASP A 277 -7.77 -6.86 7.43
C ASP A 277 -7.44 -7.45 8.81
N PRO A 278 -6.56 -8.47 8.89
CA PRO A 278 -6.07 -9.01 10.16
C PRO A 278 -5.46 -7.97 11.10
N LEU A 279 -4.81 -6.92 10.54
CA LEU A 279 -4.37 -5.72 11.25
C LEU A 279 -5.01 -4.49 10.60
N LYS A 280 -5.45 -3.53 11.39
CA LYS A 280 -6.09 -2.28 10.95
C LYS A 280 -5.01 -1.24 10.66
N THR A 281 -5.17 -0.47 9.60
CA THR A 281 -4.16 0.51 9.18
C THR A 281 -4.68 1.94 9.30
N ALA A 282 -3.85 2.80 9.89
CA ALA A 282 -4.09 4.24 9.99
C ALA A 282 -2.88 5.03 9.52
N ARG A 283 -3.10 6.31 9.22
CA ARG A 283 -2.03 7.25 8.82
C ARG A 283 -2.17 8.61 9.49
N MET A 284 -1.04 9.21 9.82
CA MET A 284 -0.95 10.60 10.27
C MET A 284 -0.37 11.47 9.16
N GLU A 285 -1.14 12.46 8.71
CA GLU A 285 -0.78 13.38 7.62
C GLU A 285 -0.37 14.75 8.16
N LEU A 286 0.66 15.37 7.55
CA LEU A 286 1.06 16.76 7.79
C LEU A 286 1.38 17.44 6.45
N GLY A 287 0.99 18.71 6.30
CA GLY A 287 1.30 19.50 5.11
C GLY A 287 2.81 19.63 4.85
N MET A 288 3.23 19.45 3.61
CA MET A 288 4.64 19.54 3.20
C MET A 288 5.21 20.94 3.44
N ASP A 289 4.37 21.98 3.34
CA ASP A 289 4.79 23.37 3.56
C ASP A 289 5.32 23.60 4.99
N TYR A 290 4.78 22.91 6.00
CA TYR A 290 5.31 22.96 7.36
C TYR A 290 6.69 22.32 7.45
N VAL A 291 6.87 21.15 6.83
CA VAL A 291 8.15 20.41 6.78
C VAL A 291 9.24 21.26 6.11
N GLU A 292 8.90 21.93 5.00
CA GLU A 292 9.80 22.82 4.26
C GLU A 292 10.15 24.09 5.05
N LYS A 293 9.18 24.71 5.73
CA LYS A 293 9.41 25.87 6.61
C LYS A 293 10.33 25.55 7.79
N LEU A 294 10.34 24.28 8.21
CA LEU A 294 11.27 23.76 9.23
C LEU A 294 12.65 23.40 8.65
N GLY A 295 12.90 23.67 7.36
CA GLY A 295 14.21 23.51 6.72
C GLY A 295 14.52 22.10 6.21
N PHE A 296 13.55 21.19 6.24
CA PHE A 296 13.70 19.83 5.70
C PHE A 296 13.15 19.74 4.28
N THR A 297 13.87 19.05 3.40
CA THR A 297 13.40 18.78 2.03
C THR A 297 13.82 17.39 1.58
N PHE A 298 12.88 16.67 1.01
CA PHE A 298 13.09 15.33 0.47
C PHE A 298 13.92 15.33 -0.83
N SER A 299 14.06 16.49 -1.48
CA SER A 299 14.91 16.67 -2.67
C SER A 299 16.38 16.29 -2.47
N LYS A 300 16.89 16.43 -1.23
CA LYS A 300 18.24 15.98 -0.84
C LYS A 300 18.44 14.46 -0.98
N PHE A 301 17.34 13.72 -1.05
CA PHE A 301 17.30 12.27 -1.26
C PHE A 301 16.80 11.91 -2.67
N HIS A 302 16.75 12.87 -3.60
CA HIS A 302 16.20 12.70 -4.97
C HIS A 302 14.73 12.28 -5.02
N ILE A 303 13.99 12.47 -3.91
CA ILE A 303 12.55 12.31 -3.86
C ILE A 303 11.93 13.63 -4.30
N LYS A 304 11.09 13.57 -5.33
CA LYS A 304 10.42 14.73 -5.93
C LYS A 304 9.11 15.08 -5.23
#